data_AF-A0A8X7CEL1-F1
#
_entry.id   AF-A0A8X7CEL1-F1
#
_cell.length_a   1.000
_cell.length_b   1.000
_cell.length_c   1.000
_cell.angle_alpha   90.00
_cell.angle_beta   90.00
_cell.angle_gamma   90.00
#
_symmetry.space_group_name_H-M   'P 1'
#
loop_
_entity.id
_entity.type
_entity.pdbx_description
1 polymer ?
#
loop_
_entity_poly.entity_id
_entity_poly.type
_entity_poly.pdbx_seq_one_letter_code
_entity_poly.pdbx_strand_id
1 'polypeptide(L)'
;MNVLQSLESLALIKVAISIYHSSEFSEVQEKFRSPYGFLDLMKPKELFRETIPNFVLPFKHREKLLDIIQPIIMDIETWNVQKKKFGVRKQLDVCLTSSATIDRIATAKKFVRSEDHNVVERFALVCHFWMTDDVLKMWNKASVDERIHIDMELLLPKDEYHWILGSLHGRT
;
A
#
# COMPACT_ATOMS: atom_id res chain seq x y z
N MET A 1 -0.97 -23.39 8.80
CA MET A 1 -1.78 -24.23 7.88
C MET A 1 -1.95 -23.48 6.58
N ASN A 2 -1.32 -23.92 5.49
CA ASN A 2 -1.56 -23.37 4.15
C ASN A 2 -2.83 -24.00 3.59
N VAL A 3 -3.95 -23.29 3.66
CA VAL A 3 -5.17 -23.69 2.94
C VAL A 3 -4.94 -23.31 1.48
N LEU A 4 -4.77 -24.31 0.62
CA LEU A 4 -4.79 -24.12 -0.83
C LEU A 4 -6.10 -23.43 -1.19
N GLN A 5 -6.01 -22.20 -1.71
CA GLN A 5 -7.18 -21.46 -2.14
C GLN A 5 -7.75 -22.04 -3.42
N SER A 6 -9.08 -22.09 -3.50
CA SER A 6 -9.74 -22.50 -4.73
C SER A 6 -9.47 -21.52 -5.87
N LEU A 7 -9.49 -22.02 -7.11
CA LEU A 7 -9.42 -21.17 -8.31
C LEU A 7 -10.54 -20.11 -8.33
N GLU A 8 -11.73 -20.46 -7.82
CA GLU A 8 -12.85 -19.52 -7.66
C GLU A 8 -12.47 -18.37 -6.73
N SER A 9 -11.88 -18.67 -5.57
CA SER A 9 -11.42 -17.66 -4.62
C SER A 9 -10.36 -16.73 -5.22
N LEU A 10 -9.37 -17.28 -5.93
CA LEU A 10 -8.33 -16.48 -6.59
C LEU A 10 -8.91 -15.59 -7.71
N ALA A 11 -9.86 -16.12 -8.49
CA ALA A 11 -10.54 -15.35 -9.52
C ALA A 11 -11.35 -14.18 -8.91
N LEU A 12 -12.08 -14.43 -7.82
CA LEU A 12 -12.83 -13.39 -7.11
C LEU A 12 -11.93 -12.30 -6.55
N ILE A 13 -10.76 -12.66 -6.00
CA ILE A 13 -9.76 -11.68 -5.52
C ILE A 13 -9.27 -10.80 -6.67
N LYS A 14 -8.92 -11.39 -7.82
CA LYS A 14 -8.50 -10.62 -8.99
C LYS A 14 -9.58 -9.68 -9.48
N VAL A 15 -10.83 -10.14 -9.54
CA VAL A 15 -11.98 -9.30 -9.89
C VAL A 15 -12.15 -8.16 -8.88
N ALA A 16 -12.03 -8.44 -7.58
CA ALA A 16 -12.11 -7.42 -6.54
C ALA A 16 -11.06 -6.31 -6.71
N ILE A 17 -9.80 -6.67 -6.99
CA ILE A 17 -8.72 -5.72 -7.28
C ILE A 17 -9.02 -4.91 -8.54
N SER A 18 -9.46 -5.57 -9.61
CA SER A 18 -9.80 -4.88 -10.86
C SER A 18 -10.94 -3.89 -10.66
N ILE A 19 -11.94 -4.21 -9.84
CA ILE A 19 -13.01 -3.30 -9.47
C ILE A 19 -12.45 -2.13 -8.67
N TYR A 20 -11.58 -2.36 -7.69
CA TYR A 20 -10.97 -1.28 -6.89
C TYR A 20 -10.22 -0.25 -7.76
N HIS A 21 -9.56 -0.71 -8.82
CA HIS A 21 -8.82 0.16 -9.75
C HIS A 21 -9.67 0.69 -10.91
N SER A 22 -10.96 0.39 -10.95
CA SER A 22 -11.84 0.84 -12.02
C SER A 22 -12.23 2.32 -11.82
N SER A 23 -12.45 3.03 -12.93
CA SER A 23 -12.91 4.43 -12.89
C SER A 23 -14.27 4.56 -12.21
N GLU A 24 -15.17 3.59 -12.43
CA GLU A 24 -16.47 3.53 -11.79
C GLU A 24 -16.33 3.47 -10.28
N PHE A 25 -15.41 2.64 -9.76
CA PHE A 25 -15.18 2.57 -8.33
C PHE A 25 -14.58 3.87 -7.79
N SER A 26 -13.63 4.47 -8.51
CA SER A 26 -13.05 5.76 -8.13
C SER A 26 -14.12 6.86 -8.00
N GLU A 27 -15.10 6.91 -8.90
CA GLU A 27 -16.20 7.88 -8.82
C GLU A 27 -17.09 7.65 -7.59
N VAL A 28 -17.37 6.39 -7.25
CA VAL A 28 -18.13 6.10 -6.03
C VAL A 28 -17.28 6.42 -4.80
N GLN A 29 -15.98 6.11 -4.78
CA GLN A 29 -15.10 6.43 -3.66
C GLN A 29 -15.13 7.92 -3.29
N GLU A 30 -15.12 8.82 -4.27
CA GLU A 30 -15.19 10.28 -4.02
C GLU A 30 -16.47 10.68 -3.26
N LYS A 31 -17.60 10.03 -3.53
CA LYS A 31 -18.87 10.30 -2.80
C LYS A 31 -18.80 9.91 -1.32
N PHE A 32 -17.97 8.92 -1.00
CA PHE A 32 -17.79 8.39 0.34
C PHE A 32 -16.49 8.90 0.99
N ARG A 33 -15.78 9.86 0.38
CA ARG A 33 -14.66 10.52 1.06
C ARG A 33 -15.18 11.48 2.11
N SER A 34 -14.61 11.36 3.31
CA SER A 34 -14.72 12.37 4.35
C SER A 34 -14.13 13.70 3.88
N PRO A 35 -14.50 14.84 4.51
CA PRO A 35 -13.88 16.14 4.26
C PRO A 35 -12.34 16.16 4.44
N TYR A 36 -11.80 15.17 5.15
CA TYR A 36 -10.36 14.97 5.38
C TYR A 36 -9.69 14.09 4.32
N GLY A 37 -10.42 13.68 3.29
CA GLY A 37 -9.91 12.92 2.15
C GLY A 37 -9.76 11.41 2.39
N PHE A 38 -10.17 10.90 3.56
CA PHE A 38 -10.22 9.47 3.86
C PHE A 38 -11.56 8.87 3.42
N LEU A 39 -11.54 7.64 2.89
CA LEU A 39 -12.76 6.89 2.64
C LEU A 39 -13.50 6.66 3.96
N ASP A 40 -14.81 6.88 4.00
CA ASP A 40 -15.64 6.51 5.14
C ASP A 40 -15.79 4.97 5.19
N LEU A 41 -14.86 4.34 5.90
CA LEU A 41 -14.81 2.90 6.11
C LEU A 41 -15.92 2.38 7.04
N MET A 42 -16.85 3.23 7.50
CA MET A 42 -18.01 2.80 8.29
C MET A 42 -19.11 2.17 7.42
N LYS A 43 -19.13 2.45 6.10
CA LYS A 43 -20.16 1.96 5.18
C LYS A 43 -19.64 1.27 3.91
N PRO A 44 -18.59 0.42 3.96
CA PRO A 44 -18.02 -0.21 2.78
C PRO A 44 -19.06 -1.06 2.03
N LYS A 45 -19.94 -1.78 2.73
CA LYS A 45 -20.97 -2.60 2.08
C LYS A 45 -21.98 -1.78 1.27
N GLU A 46 -22.29 -0.56 1.67
CA GLU A 46 -23.18 0.35 0.92
C GLU A 46 -22.47 0.85 -0.35
N LEU A 47 -21.21 1.30 -0.22
CA LEU A 47 -20.35 1.66 -1.34
C LEU A 47 -20.33 0.55 -2.42
N PHE A 48 -20.10 -0.71 -2.00
CA PHE A 48 -20.03 -1.82 -2.95
C PHE A 48 -21.37 -2.24 -3.53
N ARG A 49 -22.47 -2.09 -2.78
CA ARG A 49 -23.81 -2.33 -3.34
C ARG A 49 -24.14 -1.34 -4.46
N GLU A 50 -23.56 -0.14 -4.44
CA GLU A 50 -23.70 0.82 -5.53
C GLU A 50 -22.80 0.50 -6.73
N THR A 51 -21.59 -0.04 -6.51
CA THR A 51 -20.66 -0.32 -7.62
C THR A 51 -20.83 -1.69 -8.28
N ILE A 52 -21.10 -2.75 -7.49
CA ILE A 52 -21.17 -4.14 -7.99
C ILE A 52 -22.26 -4.39 -9.04
N PRO A 53 -23.45 -3.75 -9.00
CA PRO A 53 -24.47 -3.95 -10.03
C PRO A 53 -24.01 -3.65 -11.45
N ASN A 54 -23.03 -2.76 -11.61
CA ASN A 54 -22.46 -2.37 -12.91
C ASN A 54 -21.58 -3.47 -13.52
N PHE A 55 -21.18 -4.47 -12.73
CA PHE A 55 -20.40 -5.61 -13.21
C PHE A 55 -21.32 -6.79 -13.54
N VAL A 56 -21.13 -7.37 -14.74
CA VAL A 56 -21.87 -8.55 -15.20
C VAL A 56 -21.34 -9.79 -14.48
N LEU A 57 -21.85 -10.03 -13.27
CA LEU A 57 -21.50 -11.16 -12.41
C LEU A 57 -22.76 -11.93 -12.00
N PRO A 58 -22.73 -13.29 -12.00
CA PRO A 58 -23.85 -14.07 -11.47
C PRO A 58 -24.11 -13.75 -10.00
N PHE A 59 -25.38 -13.77 -9.58
CA PHE A 59 -25.82 -13.36 -8.23
C PHE A 59 -24.98 -13.97 -7.10
N LYS A 60 -24.73 -15.28 -7.14
CA LYS A 60 -23.92 -16.00 -6.14
C LYS A 60 -22.48 -15.46 -6.02
N HIS A 61 -21.91 -14.99 -7.12
CA HIS A 61 -20.55 -14.41 -7.12
C HIS A 61 -20.55 -12.98 -6.62
N ARG A 62 -21.64 -12.21 -6.80
CA ARG A 62 -21.77 -10.85 -6.25
C ARG A 62 -21.72 -10.86 -4.73
N GLU A 63 -22.45 -11.75 -4.08
CA GLU A 63 -22.44 -11.88 -2.62
C GLU A 63 -21.07 -12.31 -2.09
N LYS A 64 -20.43 -13.32 -2.70
CA LYS A 64 -19.07 -13.73 -2.33
C LYS A 64 -18.04 -12.61 -2.55
N LEU A 65 -18.21 -11.84 -3.61
CA LEU A 65 -17.31 -10.72 -3.93
C LEU A 65 -17.43 -9.61 -2.89
N LEU A 66 -18.65 -9.30 -2.41
CA LEU A 66 -18.87 -8.33 -1.33
C LEU A 66 -18.09 -8.69 -0.07
N ASP A 67 -18.07 -9.97 0.31
CA ASP A 67 -17.37 -10.45 1.49
C ASP A 67 -15.84 -10.41 1.36
N ILE A 68 -15.31 -10.50 0.13
CA ILE A 68 -13.87 -10.48 -0.16
C ILE A 68 -13.35 -9.06 -0.39
N ILE A 69 -14.11 -8.21 -1.08
CA ILE A 69 -13.65 -6.89 -1.51
C ILE A 69 -13.53 -5.91 -0.34
N GLN A 70 -14.42 -6.02 0.66
CA GLN A 70 -14.39 -5.17 1.85
C GLN A 70 -13.06 -5.26 2.61
N PRO A 71 -12.58 -6.43 3.05
CA PRO A 71 -11.31 -6.52 3.78
C PRO A 71 -10.10 -6.11 2.93
N ILE A 72 -10.09 -6.41 1.63
CA ILE A 72 -9.02 -5.97 0.71
C ILE A 72 -8.90 -4.44 0.73
N ILE A 73 -10.03 -3.74 0.60
CA ILE A 73 -10.02 -2.29 0.49
C ILE A 73 -9.72 -1.63 1.82
N MET A 74 -10.22 -2.17 2.93
CA MET A 74 -9.82 -1.70 4.24
C MET A 74 -8.30 -1.82 4.44
N ASP A 75 -7.68 -2.90 3.97
CA ASP A 75 -6.23 -3.07 4.05
C ASP A 75 -5.49 -2.09 3.11
N ILE A 76 -5.99 -1.87 1.88
CA ILE A 76 -5.44 -0.86 0.95
C ILE A 76 -5.55 0.56 1.52
N GLU A 77 -6.70 0.94 2.08
CA GLU A 77 -6.87 2.26 2.68
C GLU A 77 -5.99 2.41 3.93
N THR A 78 -5.91 1.39 4.79
CA THR A 78 -5.00 1.36 5.94
C THR A 78 -3.55 1.57 5.48
N TRP A 79 -3.15 0.86 4.43
CA TRP A 79 -1.84 1.01 3.81
C TRP A 79 -1.62 2.41 3.24
N ASN A 80 -2.62 3.00 2.57
CA ASN A 80 -2.56 4.35 2.03
C ASN A 80 -2.41 5.41 3.13
N VAL A 81 -3.00 5.20 4.29
CA VAL A 81 -2.83 6.07 5.46
C VAL A 81 -1.43 5.91 6.06
N GLN A 82 -0.96 4.67 6.21
CA GLN A 82 0.36 4.38 6.77
C GLN A 82 1.48 4.92 5.90
N LYS A 83 1.43 4.72 4.58
CA LYS A 83 2.49 5.16 3.67
C LYS A 83 2.67 6.68 3.64
N LYS A 84 1.59 7.45 3.87
CA LYS A 84 1.67 8.92 3.99
C LYS A 84 2.54 9.34 5.17
N LYS A 85 2.60 8.54 6.25
CA LYS A 85 3.51 8.78 7.38
C LYS A 85 4.99 8.66 6.99
N PHE A 86 5.29 7.88 5.94
CA PHE A 86 6.63 7.73 5.37
C PHE A 86 6.90 8.73 4.24
N GLY A 87 6.05 9.75 4.07
CA GLY A 87 6.18 10.73 3.00
C GLY A 87 5.75 10.23 1.61
N VAL A 88 5.28 8.99 1.48
CA VAL A 88 4.94 8.38 0.18
C VAL A 88 3.59 8.87 -0.32
N ARG A 89 3.61 9.81 -1.27
CA ARG A 89 2.39 10.45 -1.78
C ARG A 89 1.71 9.64 -2.88
N LYS A 90 2.49 9.04 -3.79
CA LYS A 90 1.98 8.29 -4.96
C LYS A 90 1.27 7.00 -4.55
N GLN A 91 0.23 6.62 -5.29
CA GLN A 91 -0.45 5.33 -5.11
C GLN A 91 0.51 4.19 -5.43
N LEU A 92 0.45 3.13 -4.63
CA LEU A 92 1.32 1.97 -4.77
C LEU A 92 0.58 0.86 -5.50
N ASP A 93 1.27 0.23 -6.43
CA ASP A 93 0.83 -1.04 -7.00
C ASP A 93 1.03 -2.14 -5.95
N VAL A 94 -0.08 -2.57 -5.35
CA VAL A 94 -0.09 -3.46 -4.19
C VAL A 94 0.16 -4.92 -4.58
N CYS A 95 1.04 -5.59 -3.84
CA CYS A 95 1.19 -7.03 -3.91
C CYS A 95 0.23 -7.67 -2.92
N LEU A 96 -0.63 -8.58 -3.37
CA LEU A 96 -1.49 -9.36 -2.47
C LEU A 96 -0.87 -10.72 -2.14
N THR A 97 -1.10 -11.15 -0.91
CA THR A 97 -0.91 -12.52 -0.46
C THR A 97 -1.99 -13.43 -1.05
N SER A 98 -1.84 -14.74 -0.86
CA SER A 98 -2.93 -15.68 -1.15
C SER A 98 -4.19 -15.27 -0.39
N SER A 99 -4.12 -14.96 0.90
CA SER A 99 -5.28 -14.55 1.73
C SER A 99 -5.94 -13.21 1.37
N ALA A 100 -5.63 -12.61 0.21
CA ALA A 100 -6.18 -11.34 -0.24
C ALA A 100 -5.87 -10.17 0.71
N THR A 101 -4.75 -10.25 1.43
CA THR A 101 -4.22 -9.16 2.23
C THR A 101 -2.99 -8.60 1.54
N ILE A 102 -2.62 -7.36 1.83
CA ILE A 102 -1.44 -6.74 1.26
C ILE A 102 -0.20 -7.38 1.85
N ASP A 103 0.65 -7.92 0.97
CA ASP A 103 2.03 -8.22 1.30
C ASP A 103 2.81 -6.90 1.34
N ARG A 104 2.90 -6.32 2.54
CA ARG A 104 3.54 -5.00 2.74
C ARG A 104 5.01 -5.01 2.36
N ILE A 105 5.73 -6.11 2.62
CA ILE A 105 7.15 -6.23 2.29
C ILE A 105 7.33 -6.34 0.79
N ALA A 106 6.56 -7.21 0.11
CA ALA A 106 6.64 -7.33 -1.34
C ALA A 106 6.20 -6.03 -2.04
N THR A 107 5.15 -5.38 -1.55
CA THR A 107 4.68 -4.08 -2.06
C THR A 107 5.75 -3.01 -1.90
N ALA A 108 6.36 -2.89 -0.72
CA ALA A 108 7.45 -1.96 -0.48
C ALA A 108 8.66 -2.26 -1.36
N LYS A 109 9.05 -3.52 -1.52
CA LYS A 109 10.15 -3.92 -2.43
C LYS A 109 9.86 -3.55 -3.87
N LYS A 110 8.63 -3.75 -4.34
CA LYS A 110 8.19 -3.36 -5.68
C LYS A 110 8.32 -1.84 -5.87
N PHE A 111 7.85 -1.05 -4.90
CA PHE A 111 7.99 0.40 -4.94
C PHE A 111 9.44 0.86 -4.92
N VAL A 112 10.25 0.32 -4.00
CA VAL A 112 11.67 0.67 -3.85
C VAL A 112 12.46 0.39 -5.11
N ARG A 113 12.04 -0.56 -5.95
CA ARG A 113 12.71 -0.86 -7.23
C ARG A 113 12.28 0.07 -8.37
N SER A 114 11.11 0.70 -8.28
CA SER A 114 10.64 1.61 -9.32
C SER A 114 11.44 2.91 -9.31
N GLU A 115 11.95 3.30 -10.47
CA GLU A 115 12.73 4.53 -10.64
C GLU A 115 11.88 5.79 -10.79
N ASP A 116 10.57 5.64 -10.96
CA ASP A 116 9.61 6.73 -11.11
C ASP A 116 9.28 7.45 -9.80
N HIS A 117 9.86 6.99 -8.68
CA HIS A 117 9.64 7.52 -7.34
C HIS A 117 10.90 8.19 -6.79
N ASN A 118 10.67 9.23 -5.97
CA ASN A 118 11.74 10.01 -5.38
C ASN A 118 12.59 9.14 -4.44
N VAL A 119 13.90 9.39 -4.42
CA VAL A 119 14.86 8.61 -3.61
C VAL A 119 14.54 8.69 -2.12
N VAL A 120 14.10 9.84 -1.61
CA VAL A 120 13.67 10.04 -0.21
C VAL A 120 12.51 9.11 0.15
N GLU A 121 11.45 9.08 -0.67
CA GLU A 121 10.28 8.22 -0.43
C GLU A 121 10.66 6.73 -0.42
N ARG A 122 11.54 6.34 -1.34
CA ARG A 122 12.06 4.95 -1.44
C ARG A 122 12.94 4.62 -0.24
N PHE A 123 13.81 5.55 0.16
CA PHE A 123 14.71 5.40 1.30
C PHE A 123 13.92 5.23 2.60
N ALA A 124 12.88 6.04 2.81
CA ALA A 124 11.97 5.93 3.96
C ALA A 124 11.37 4.54 4.13
N LEU A 125 10.91 3.93 3.03
CA LEU A 125 10.34 2.59 3.04
C LEU A 125 11.41 1.51 3.27
N VAL A 126 12.59 1.64 2.65
CA VAL A 126 13.71 0.73 2.88
C VAL A 126 14.10 0.68 4.35
N CYS A 127 14.13 1.83 5.02
CA CYS A 127 14.38 1.90 6.45
C CYS A 127 13.24 1.31 7.27
N HIS A 128 11.99 1.70 7.00
CA HIS A 128 10.83 1.23 7.76
C HIS A 128 10.66 -0.30 7.71
N PHE A 129 10.98 -0.92 6.58
CA PHE A 129 10.87 -2.38 6.39
C PHE A 129 12.18 -3.12 6.61
N TRP A 130 13.20 -2.48 7.18
CA TRP A 130 14.53 -3.06 7.43
C TRP A 130 15.12 -3.82 6.24
N MET A 131 15.03 -3.22 5.04
CA MET A 131 15.64 -3.80 3.84
C MET A 131 17.14 -3.47 3.82
N THR A 132 17.91 -4.08 4.73
CA THR A 132 19.32 -3.74 5.02
C THR A 132 20.20 -3.65 3.78
N ASP A 133 20.03 -4.60 2.85
CA ASP A 133 20.81 -4.66 1.61
C ASP A 133 20.53 -3.48 0.67
N ASP A 134 19.38 -2.83 0.83
CA ASP A 134 18.93 -1.71 0.01
C ASP A 134 19.14 -0.36 0.69
N VAL A 135 19.33 -0.32 2.02
CA VAL A 135 19.60 0.92 2.79
C VAL A 135 20.82 1.64 2.23
N LEU A 136 21.97 0.96 2.19
CA LEU A 136 23.22 1.55 1.73
C LEU A 136 23.16 1.93 0.24
N LYS A 137 22.48 1.12 -0.57
CA LYS A 137 22.29 1.40 -2.00
C LYS A 137 21.49 2.67 -2.22
N MET A 138 20.38 2.84 -1.48
CA MET A 138 19.54 4.04 -1.60
C MET A 138 20.25 5.27 -1.03
N TRP A 139 20.97 5.15 0.08
CA TRP A 139 21.79 6.24 0.63
C TRP A 139 22.80 6.76 -0.38
N ASN A 140 23.54 5.85 -1.02
CA ASN A 140 24.54 6.22 -2.00
C ASN A 140 23.94 6.80 -3.29
N LYS A 141 22.70 6.43 -3.63
CA LYS A 141 21.96 7.01 -4.76
C LYS A 141 21.43 8.42 -4.46
N ALA A 142 21.17 8.75 -3.20
CA ALA A 142 20.69 10.06 -2.80
C ALA A 142 21.77 11.14 -2.99
N SER A 143 21.37 12.27 -3.54
CA SER A 143 22.15 13.51 -3.60
C SER A 143 22.37 14.09 -2.20
N VAL A 144 23.27 15.08 -2.08
CA VAL A 144 23.56 15.74 -0.81
C VAL A 144 22.32 16.39 -0.21
N ASP A 145 21.54 17.11 -1.03
CA ASP A 145 20.31 17.77 -0.57
C ASP A 145 19.26 16.75 -0.12
N GLU A 146 19.13 15.63 -0.83
CA GLU A 146 18.23 14.55 -0.43
C GLU A 146 18.67 13.89 0.88
N ARG A 147 19.97 13.71 1.12
CA ARG A 147 20.49 13.18 2.39
C ARG A 147 20.23 14.15 3.54
N ILE A 148 20.42 15.45 3.33
CA ILE A 148 20.08 16.48 4.31
C ILE A 148 18.59 16.41 4.65
N HIS A 149 17.74 16.31 3.63
CA HIS A 149 16.29 16.18 3.84
C HIS A 149 15.94 14.87 4.56
N ILE A 150 16.61 13.76 4.23
CA ILE A 150 16.46 12.49 4.93
C ILE A 150 16.87 12.61 6.41
N ASP A 151 17.96 13.32 6.72
CA ASP A 151 18.43 13.52 8.09
C ASP A 151 17.52 14.48 8.90
N MET A 152 16.87 15.45 8.24
CA MET A 152 16.07 16.49 8.89
C MET A 152 14.57 16.18 8.97
N GLU A 153 13.97 15.56 7.95
CA GLU A 153 12.51 15.49 7.78
C GLU A 153 11.91 14.09 7.92
N LEU A 154 12.71 13.02 7.88
CA LEU A 154 12.18 11.69 8.15
C LEU A 154 11.91 11.55 9.65
N LEU A 155 10.65 11.80 10.02
CA LEU A 155 10.03 11.45 11.31
C LEU A 155 9.92 9.91 11.46
N LEU A 156 11.01 9.20 11.22
CA LEU A 156 11.12 7.78 11.54
C LEU A 156 11.24 7.64 13.06
N PRO A 157 10.76 6.53 13.65
CA PRO A 157 10.95 6.25 15.07
C PRO A 157 12.44 6.38 15.41
N LYS A 158 12.78 7.31 16.31
CA LYS A 158 14.16 7.74 16.58
C LYS A 158 15.10 6.56 16.88
N ASP A 159 14.61 5.55 17.56
CA ASP A 159 15.45 4.48 18.13
C ASP A 159 16.00 3.51 17.08
N GLU A 160 15.26 3.25 16.00
CA GLU A 160 15.66 2.27 14.97
C GLU A 160 16.55 2.91 13.90
N TYR A 161 16.42 4.22 13.71
CA TYR A 161 17.06 4.95 12.62
C TYR A 161 18.43 5.53 13.01
N HIS A 162 18.63 5.90 14.28
CA HIS A 162 19.93 6.37 14.76
C HIS A 162 21.05 5.33 14.59
N TRP A 163 20.74 4.04 14.73
CA TRP A 163 21.72 2.98 14.46
C TRP A 163 22.08 2.88 12.98
N ILE A 164 21.09 2.97 12.09
CA ILE A 164 21.30 2.94 10.63
C ILE A 164 22.13 4.14 10.20
N LEU A 165 21.74 5.36 10.61
CA LEU A 165 22.49 6.57 10.30
C LEU A 165 23.88 6.58 10.91
N GLY A 166 24.05 6.10 12.15
CA GLY A 166 25.36 5.94 12.78
C GLY A 166 26.28 5.06 11.94
N SER A 167 25.76 3.91 11.50
CA SER A 167 26.46 2.98 10.61
C SER A 167 26.81 3.61 9.26
N LEU A 168 25.90 4.39 8.66
CA LEU A 168 26.13 5.06 7.37
C LEU A 168 27.14 6.21 7.45
N HIS A 169 27.25 6.87 8.60
CA HIS A 169 28.20 7.97 8.83
C HIS A 169 29.56 7.49 9.36
N GLY A 170 29.79 6.18 9.44
CA GLY A 170 31.01 5.61 10.02
C GLY A 170 31.15 5.89 11.53
N ARG A 171 30.04 6.14 12.23
CA ARG A 171 29.96 6.31 13.68
C ARG A 171 29.49 4.98 14.28
N THR A 172 30.40 4.02 14.36
CA THR A 172 30.24 2.76 15.11
C THR A 172 31.47 2.53 15.95
#